data_AF-R0MES5-F1
#
_entry.id   AF-R0MES5-F1
#
_cell.length_a   1.000
_cell.length_b   1.000
_cell.length_c   1.000
_cell.angle_alpha   90.00
_cell.angle_beta   90.00
_cell.angle_gamma   90.00
#
_symmetry.space_group_name_H-M   'P 1'
#
loop_
_entity.id
_entity.type
_entity.pdbx_description
1 polymer ?
#
loop_
_entity_poly.entity_id
_entity_poly.type
_entity_poly.pdbx_seq_one_letter_code
_entity_poly.pdbx_strand_id
1 'polypeptide(L)'
;MSKIPQNVNDLCKKTKDDLNFNVKVKGIDFNKDNITLDDIIDSYATTGFQALNLHKAIQEINRMKNAKIFFGCTSNLVSSGLREVIRYLVEHKFIHVCVITGGGIEEDLIKTLASTYCADFTLKGDELRENGFNRIGNLVIPSENYELYQKWFTNLLDELTENLHGRISSNTYTF
;
A
#
# COMPACT_ATOMS: atom_id res chain seq x y z
N MET A 1 15.53 50.84 -1.88
CA MET A 1 15.07 49.73 -2.76
C MET A 1 16.30 48.94 -3.20
N SER A 2 16.35 47.63 -2.99
CA SER A 2 17.46 46.83 -3.55
C SER A 2 17.37 46.87 -5.07
N LYS A 3 18.49 47.12 -5.76
CA LYS A 3 18.49 47.18 -7.23
C LYS A 3 17.95 45.85 -7.79
N ILE A 4 16.99 45.94 -8.72
CA ILE A 4 16.52 44.80 -9.48
C ILE A 4 17.73 44.29 -10.30
N PRO A 5 18.12 43.02 -10.15
CA PRO A 5 19.25 42.45 -10.87
C PRO A 5 19.02 42.55 -12.38
N GLN A 6 20.02 43.00 -13.13
CA GLN A 6 19.90 43.30 -14.56
C GLN A 6 20.34 42.14 -15.45
N ASN A 7 21.05 41.17 -14.88
CA ASN A 7 21.59 40.01 -15.59
C ASN A 7 21.79 38.81 -14.63
N VAL A 8 22.20 37.66 -15.18
CA VAL A 8 22.45 36.42 -14.41
C VAL A 8 23.60 36.58 -13.40
N ASN A 9 24.65 37.32 -13.73
CA ASN A 9 25.76 37.55 -12.80
C ASN A 9 25.32 38.32 -11.55
N ASP A 10 24.38 39.26 -11.69
CA ASP A 10 23.79 39.97 -10.56
C ASP A 10 22.96 39.04 -9.67
N LEU A 11 22.32 38.02 -10.26
CA LEU A 11 21.57 37.00 -9.52
C LEU A 11 22.49 36.02 -8.79
N CYS A 12 23.59 35.57 -9.40
CA CYS A 12 24.56 34.66 -8.75
C CYS A 12 25.20 35.27 -7.50
N LYS A 13 25.28 36.60 -7.43
CA LYS A 13 25.80 37.34 -6.26
C LYS A 13 24.77 37.51 -5.15
N LYS A 14 23.49 37.24 -5.40
CA LYS A 14 22.47 37.23 -4.35
C LYS A 14 22.58 35.93 -3.56
N THR A 15 23.20 36.00 -2.39
CA THR A 15 23.09 34.95 -1.38
C THR A 15 21.93 35.25 -0.45
N LYS A 16 21.13 34.24 -0.15
CA LYS A 16 20.13 34.26 0.90
C LYS A 16 20.65 33.37 2.02
N ASP A 17 21.03 33.97 3.14
CA ASP A 17 21.70 33.26 4.25
C ASP A 17 20.79 32.23 4.94
N ASP A 18 19.46 32.34 4.73
CA ASP A 18 18.45 31.41 5.22
C ASP A 18 18.22 30.19 4.30
N LEU A 19 18.76 30.20 3.06
CA LEU A 19 18.65 29.09 2.13
C LEU A 19 19.94 28.25 2.14
N ASN A 20 19.88 27.09 2.79
CA ASN A 20 21.01 26.16 2.85
C ASN A 20 20.76 24.88 2.05
N PHE A 21 21.64 24.59 1.08
CA PHE A 21 21.55 23.45 0.18
C PHE A 21 22.81 22.57 0.32
N ASN A 22 22.85 21.73 1.36
CA ASN A 22 24.02 20.90 1.66
C ASN A 22 24.05 19.54 0.93
N VAL A 23 22.91 19.10 0.39
CA VAL A 23 22.78 17.80 -0.26
C VAL A 23 22.74 18.01 -1.77
N LYS A 24 23.77 17.52 -2.46
CA LYS A 24 23.83 17.55 -3.94
C LYS A 24 23.05 16.38 -4.51
N VAL A 25 22.35 16.62 -5.61
CA VAL A 25 21.67 15.56 -6.37
C VAL A 25 22.72 14.62 -6.96
N LYS A 26 22.57 13.32 -6.70
CA LYS A 26 23.42 12.26 -7.25
C LYS A 26 22.62 10.96 -7.27
N GLY A 27 22.56 10.30 -8.42
CA GLY A 27 21.98 8.97 -8.55
C GLY A 27 23.03 7.86 -8.37
N ILE A 28 22.59 6.61 -8.47
CA ILE A 28 23.48 5.45 -8.47
C ILE A 28 24.35 5.43 -9.73
N ASP A 29 25.62 5.02 -9.58
CA ASP A 29 26.56 4.81 -10.67
C ASP A 29 26.65 3.32 -11.00
N PHE A 30 26.06 2.93 -12.14
CA PHE A 30 26.01 1.54 -12.59
C PHE A 30 27.33 0.99 -13.15
N ASN A 31 28.39 1.80 -13.23
CA ASN A 31 29.72 1.30 -13.58
C ASN A 31 30.44 0.65 -12.38
N LYS A 32 29.85 0.69 -11.18
CA LYS A 32 30.36 -0.04 -10.03
C LYS A 32 30.01 -1.52 -10.14
N ASP A 33 30.97 -2.38 -9.83
CA ASP A 33 30.73 -3.81 -9.73
C ASP A 33 29.87 -4.15 -8.50
N ASN A 34 29.10 -5.24 -8.59
CA ASN A 34 28.32 -5.83 -7.48
C ASN A 34 27.24 -4.95 -6.85
N ILE A 35 26.54 -4.13 -7.64
CA ILE A 35 25.40 -3.32 -7.16
C ILE A 35 24.26 -4.21 -6.65
N THR A 36 23.83 -3.94 -5.42
CA THR A 36 22.68 -4.59 -4.78
C THR A 36 21.41 -3.77 -4.91
N LEU A 37 20.26 -4.36 -4.55
CA LEU A 37 19.00 -3.61 -4.45
C LEU A 37 19.05 -2.56 -3.34
N ASP A 38 19.72 -2.86 -2.23
CA ASP A 38 19.90 -1.90 -1.12
C ASP A 38 20.69 -0.68 -1.60
N ASP A 39 21.75 -0.86 -2.39
CA ASP A 39 22.48 0.26 -2.99
C ASP A 39 21.57 1.15 -3.86
N ILE A 40 20.65 0.54 -4.61
CA ILE A 40 19.68 1.27 -5.45
C ILE A 40 18.72 2.08 -4.57
N ILE A 41 18.13 1.45 -3.55
CA ILE A 41 17.17 2.10 -2.66
C ILE A 41 17.86 3.19 -1.82
N ASP A 42 19.09 2.97 -1.36
CA ASP A 42 19.84 3.97 -0.60
C ASP A 42 20.20 5.19 -1.45
N SER A 43 20.49 4.99 -2.75
CA SER A 43 20.74 6.10 -3.68
C SER A 43 19.56 7.08 -3.78
N TYR A 44 18.33 6.64 -3.45
CA TYR A 44 17.15 7.48 -3.50
C TYR A 44 17.22 8.68 -2.54
N ALA A 45 18.08 8.62 -1.51
CA ALA A 45 18.37 9.73 -0.61
C ALA A 45 18.82 11.01 -1.33
N THR A 46 19.41 10.87 -2.53
CA THR A 46 19.96 11.98 -3.32
C THR A 46 19.48 12.01 -4.77
N THR A 47 18.57 11.12 -5.17
CA THR A 47 18.04 11.04 -6.56
C THR A 47 17.02 12.14 -6.86
N GLY A 48 16.21 12.54 -5.88
CA GLY A 48 15.18 13.58 -6.03
C GLY A 48 13.79 13.05 -6.39
N PHE A 49 12.82 13.95 -6.54
CA PHE A 49 11.41 13.63 -6.81
C PHE A 49 10.82 12.57 -5.85
N GLN A 50 10.10 11.57 -6.36
CA GLN A 50 9.48 10.53 -5.52
C GLN A 50 10.49 9.55 -4.92
N ALA A 51 11.68 9.41 -5.50
CA ALA A 51 12.74 8.60 -4.90
C ALA A 51 13.12 9.17 -3.52
N LEU A 52 13.32 10.48 -3.42
CA LEU A 52 13.61 11.12 -2.13
C LEU A 52 12.47 10.95 -1.11
N ASN A 53 11.21 10.97 -1.56
CA ASN A 53 10.08 10.73 -0.68
C ASN A 53 10.03 9.28 -0.18
N LEU A 54 10.34 8.30 -1.04
CA LEU A 54 10.43 6.89 -0.63
C LEU A 54 11.54 6.68 0.41
N HIS A 55 12.72 7.27 0.20
CA HIS A 55 13.81 7.21 1.18
C HIS A 55 13.38 7.80 2.54
N LYS A 56 12.75 8.98 2.53
CA LYS A 56 12.21 9.61 3.75
C LYS A 56 11.15 8.73 4.44
N ALA A 57 10.27 8.08 3.67
CA ALA A 57 9.27 7.18 4.21
C ALA A 57 9.89 5.96 4.89
N ILE A 58 10.96 5.37 4.32
CA ILE A 58 11.72 4.27 4.94
C ILE A 58 12.32 4.71 6.28
N GLN A 59 12.97 5.88 6.31
CA GLN A 59 13.54 6.45 7.55
C GLN A 59 12.46 6.64 8.61
N GLU A 60 11.31 7.17 8.22
CA GLU A 60 10.18 7.42 9.12
C GLU A 60 9.57 6.12 9.65
N ILE A 61 9.39 5.09 8.81
CA ILE A 61 8.93 3.77 9.26
C ILE A 61 9.92 3.14 10.24
N ASN A 62 11.22 3.25 9.99
CA ASN A 62 12.24 2.77 10.94
C ASN A 62 12.17 3.51 12.28
N ARG A 63 11.93 4.83 12.28
CA ARG A 63 11.72 5.63 13.48
C ARG A 63 10.47 5.19 14.26
N MET A 64 9.40 4.79 13.57
CA MET A 64 8.12 4.38 14.17
C MET A 64 8.14 2.99 14.81
N LYS A 65 9.18 2.16 14.60
CA LYS A 65 9.22 0.76 15.11
C LYS A 65 8.99 0.61 16.62
N ASN A 66 9.22 1.67 17.41
CA ASN A 66 9.01 1.68 18.86
C ASN A 66 7.72 2.41 19.29
N ALA A 67 6.80 2.70 18.36
CA ALA A 67 5.56 3.42 18.60
C ALA A 67 4.33 2.53 18.37
N LYS A 68 3.14 3.02 18.79
CA LYS A 68 1.87 2.39 18.45
C LYS A 68 1.51 2.71 17.00
N ILE A 69 1.59 1.70 16.13
CA ILE A 69 1.38 1.84 14.68
C ILE A 69 -0.09 1.57 14.32
N PHE A 70 -0.73 2.59 13.74
CA PHE A 70 -2.03 2.49 13.08
C PHE A 70 -1.78 2.32 11.58
N PHE A 71 -2.28 1.23 11.02
CA PHE A 71 -2.20 0.91 9.60
C PHE A 71 -3.56 1.09 8.96
N GLY A 72 -3.61 1.84 7.86
CA GLY A 72 -4.82 2.02 7.06
C GLY A 72 -4.57 1.66 5.61
N CYS A 73 -5.48 0.91 5.00
CA CYS A 73 -5.44 0.64 3.57
C CYS A 73 -6.85 0.53 2.97
N THR A 74 -6.91 0.75 1.65
CA THR A 74 -8.09 0.49 0.82
C THR A 74 -8.14 -0.99 0.41
N SER A 75 -9.34 -1.50 0.09
CA SER A 75 -9.57 -2.91 -0.26
C SER A 75 -8.67 -3.42 -1.37
N ASN A 76 -8.39 -2.61 -2.39
CA ASN A 76 -7.55 -3.00 -3.54
C ASN A 76 -6.14 -3.47 -3.16
N LEU A 77 -5.58 -3.03 -2.03
CA LEU A 77 -4.29 -3.54 -1.56
C LEU A 77 -4.39 -5.00 -1.12
N VAL A 78 -5.51 -5.39 -0.51
CA VAL A 78 -5.80 -6.78 -0.15
C VAL A 78 -6.16 -7.61 -1.39
N SER A 79 -6.82 -7.03 -2.40
CA SER A 79 -7.01 -7.69 -3.71
C SER A 79 -5.67 -8.08 -4.35
N SER A 80 -4.64 -7.25 -4.17
CA SER A 80 -3.30 -7.47 -4.72
C SER A 80 -2.46 -8.48 -3.92
N GLY A 81 -1.23 -8.75 -4.37
CA GLY A 81 -0.23 -9.52 -3.61
C GLY A 81 0.38 -8.80 -2.41
N LEU A 82 0.03 -7.52 -2.17
CA LEU A 82 0.42 -6.83 -0.93
C LEU A 82 -0.28 -7.41 0.30
N ARG A 83 -1.35 -8.17 0.12
CA ARG A 83 -2.03 -8.95 1.17
C ARG A 83 -1.05 -9.78 1.99
N GLU A 84 -0.11 -10.48 1.36
CA GLU A 84 0.90 -11.31 2.04
C GLU A 84 1.86 -10.48 2.90
N VAL A 85 2.19 -9.27 2.45
CA VAL A 85 3.02 -8.31 3.21
C VAL A 85 2.24 -7.80 4.42
N ILE A 86 0.98 -7.40 4.24
CA ILE A 86 0.12 -6.94 5.33
C ILE A 86 -0.05 -8.06 6.37
N ARG A 87 -0.36 -9.28 5.92
CA ARG A 87 -0.46 -10.48 6.76
C ARG A 87 0.82 -10.72 7.56
N TYR A 88 2.00 -10.62 6.93
CA TYR A 88 3.28 -10.75 7.64
C TYR A 88 3.45 -9.70 8.75
N LEU A 89 3.14 -8.43 8.44
CA LEU A 89 3.26 -7.32 9.39
C LEU A 89 2.30 -7.47 10.58
N VAL A 90 1.08 -7.94 10.33
CA VAL A 90 0.08 -8.21 11.38
C VAL A 90 0.49 -9.43 12.22
N GLU A 91 0.85 -10.55 11.58
CA GLU A 91 1.28 -11.80 12.24
C GLU A 91 2.45 -11.56 13.21
N HIS A 92 3.44 -10.77 12.79
CA HIS A 92 4.64 -10.46 13.58
C HIS A 92 4.47 -9.23 14.48
N LYS A 93 3.24 -8.73 14.65
CA LYS A 93 2.89 -7.63 15.56
C LYS A 93 3.64 -6.31 15.28
N PHE A 94 4.00 -6.07 14.02
CA PHE A 94 4.51 -4.76 13.58
C PHE A 94 3.38 -3.71 13.49
N ILE A 95 2.13 -4.14 13.30
CA ILE A 95 0.95 -3.28 13.25
C ILE A 95 0.11 -3.51 14.52
N HIS A 96 -0.36 -2.42 15.15
CA HIS A 96 -1.14 -2.49 16.39
C HIS A 96 -2.64 -2.29 16.17
N VAL A 97 -3.01 -1.49 15.17
CA VAL A 97 -4.41 -1.20 14.83
C VAL A 97 -4.55 -1.18 13.32
N CYS A 98 -5.53 -1.92 12.78
CA CYS A 98 -5.88 -1.90 11.37
C CYS A 98 -7.18 -1.12 11.16
N VAL A 99 -7.18 -0.22 10.17
CA VAL A 99 -8.37 0.49 9.69
C VAL A 99 -8.51 0.19 8.21
N ILE A 100 -9.37 -0.75 7.87
CA ILE A 100 -9.50 -1.29 6.50
C ILE A 100 -10.98 -1.26 6.11
N THR A 101 -11.25 -0.94 4.84
CA THR A 101 -12.61 -0.98 4.28
C THR A 101 -13.16 -2.40 4.22
N GLY A 102 -14.49 -2.58 4.21
CA GLY A 102 -15.13 -3.90 4.17
C GLY A 102 -14.58 -4.85 3.09
N GLY A 103 -14.34 -4.34 1.87
CA GLY A 103 -13.71 -5.10 0.79
C GLY A 103 -12.36 -5.72 1.15
N GLY A 104 -11.54 -5.03 1.97
CA GLY A 104 -10.27 -5.58 2.41
C GLY A 104 -10.39 -6.67 3.46
N ILE A 105 -11.53 -6.78 4.15
CA ILE A 105 -11.81 -7.89 5.08
C ILE A 105 -12.35 -9.08 4.29
N GLU A 106 -13.38 -8.87 3.47
CA GLU A 106 -14.02 -9.97 2.72
C GLU A 106 -13.06 -10.60 1.70
N GLU A 107 -12.21 -9.81 1.02
CA GLU A 107 -11.29 -10.36 0.03
C GLU A 107 -10.11 -11.13 0.66
N ASP A 108 -9.70 -10.79 1.89
CA ASP A 108 -8.73 -11.61 2.63
C ASP A 108 -9.31 -13.00 2.93
N LEU A 109 -10.57 -13.04 3.40
CA LEU A 109 -11.30 -14.27 3.66
C LEU A 109 -11.53 -15.07 2.37
N ILE A 110 -12.02 -14.43 1.31
CA ILE A 110 -12.24 -15.06 0.00
C ILE A 110 -10.97 -15.74 -0.51
N LYS A 111 -9.80 -15.10 -0.36
CA LYS A 111 -8.51 -15.66 -0.78
C LYS A 111 -8.09 -16.92 -0.02
N THR A 112 -8.69 -17.20 1.13
CA THR A 112 -8.50 -18.50 1.83
C THR A 112 -9.35 -19.62 1.25
N LEU A 113 -10.40 -19.28 0.48
CA LEU A 113 -11.33 -20.24 -0.13
C LEU A 113 -10.98 -20.50 -1.59
N ALA A 114 -10.65 -19.45 -2.35
CA ALA A 114 -10.34 -19.53 -3.78
C ALA A 114 -9.45 -18.37 -4.26
N SER A 115 -8.74 -18.60 -5.36
CA SER A 115 -7.72 -17.68 -5.88
C SER A 115 -8.31 -16.45 -6.60
N THR A 116 -7.57 -15.34 -6.53
CA THR A 116 -7.71 -14.17 -7.42
C THR A 116 -6.63 -14.25 -8.51
N TYR A 117 -6.92 -13.82 -9.74
CA TYR A 117 -6.00 -13.96 -10.87
C TYR A 117 -5.58 -12.61 -11.44
N CYS A 118 -4.34 -12.52 -11.95
CA CYS A 118 -3.91 -11.37 -12.75
C CYS A 118 -4.65 -11.33 -14.09
N ALA A 119 -4.97 -10.13 -14.54
CA ALA A 119 -5.77 -9.82 -15.72
C ALA A 119 -5.27 -8.51 -16.37
N ASP A 120 -6.09 -7.87 -17.20
CA ASP A 120 -5.76 -6.59 -17.84
C ASP A 120 -6.86 -5.54 -17.57
N PHE A 121 -6.46 -4.27 -17.46
CA PHE A 121 -7.38 -3.14 -17.36
C PHE A 121 -8.28 -3.00 -18.59
N THR A 122 -7.83 -3.45 -19.77
CA THR A 122 -8.52 -3.29 -21.04
C THR A 122 -9.56 -4.37 -21.34
N LEU A 123 -9.70 -5.39 -20.47
CA LEU A 123 -10.72 -6.43 -20.65
C LEU A 123 -12.12 -5.81 -20.63
N LYS A 124 -12.95 -6.17 -21.62
CA LYS A 124 -14.28 -5.62 -21.75
C LYS A 124 -15.21 -6.17 -20.67
N GLY A 125 -16.01 -5.28 -20.09
CA GLY A 125 -16.87 -5.63 -18.95
C GLY A 125 -18.04 -6.55 -19.30
N ASP A 126 -18.56 -6.47 -20.53
CA ASP A 126 -19.61 -7.35 -21.05
C ASP A 126 -19.11 -8.81 -21.16
N GLU A 127 -17.97 -9.02 -21.82
CA GLU A 127 -17.34 -10.34 -21.94
C GLU A 127 -17.03 -10.95 -20.56
N LEU A 128 -16.48 -10.17 -19.64
CA LEU A 128 -16.24 -10.62 -18.27
C LEU A 128 -17.53 -11.00 -17.55
N ARG A 129 -18.58 -10.17 -17.68
CA ARG A 129 -19.87 -10.41 -17.02
C ARG A 129 -20.53 -11.68 -17.55
N GLU A 130 -20.55 -11.87 -18.86
CA GLU A 130 -21.13 -13.05 -19.51
C GLU A 130 -20.43 -14.35 -19.08
N ASN A 131 -19.14 -14.27 -18.73
CA ASN A 131 -18.34 -15.40 -18.30
C ASN A 131 -18.14 -15.49 -16.78
N GLY A 132 -18.90 -14.72 -15.99
CA GLY A 132 -18.90 -14.84 -14.53
C GLY A 132 -17.63 -14.31 -13.84
N PHE A 133 -16.96 -13.32 -14.42
CA PHE A 133 -15.74 -12.73 -13.88
C PHE A 133 -15.95 -11.30 -13.37
N ASN A 134 -15.40 -10.99 -12.19
CA ASN A 134 -15.47 -9.68 -11.55
C ASN A 134 -14.10 -9.00 -11.59
N ARG A 135 -13.98 -7.85 -12.28
CA ARG A 135 -12.71 -7.15 -12.46
C ARG A 135 -12.38 -6.23 -11.29
N ILE A 136 -11.12 -6.25 -10.85
CA ILE A 136 -10.53 -5.31 -9.90
C ILE A 136 -9.25 -4.75 -10.52
N GLY A 137 -9.35 -3.64 -11.25
CA GLY A 137 -8.21 -3.09 -12.00
C GLY A 137 -7.69 -4.06 -13.05
N ASN A 138 -6.46 -4.55 -12.88
CA ASN A 138 -5.83 -5.61 -13.66
C ASN A 138 -5.84 -6.98 -12.94
N LEU A 139 -6.82 -7.21 -12.08
CA LEU A 139 -7.08 -8.48 -11.42
C LEU A 139 -8.51 -8.94 -11.73
N VAL A 140 -8.79 -10.23 -11.52
CA VAL A 140 -10.12 -10.80 -11.69
C VAL A 140 -10.43 -11.82 -10.61
N ILE A 141 -11.67 -11.77 -10.11
CA ILE A 141 -12.24 -12.72 -9.15
C ILE A 141 -13.37 -13.49 -9.86
N PRO A 142 -13.25 -14.81 -10.03
CA PRO A 142 -14.36 -15.65 -10.51
C PRO A 142 -15.56 -15.56 -9.57
N SER A 143 -16.78 -15.57 -10.11
CA SER A 143 -18.00 -15.47 -9.30
C SER A 143 -18.18 -16.66 -8.34
N GLU A 144 -17.60 -17.82 -8.66
CA GLU A 144 -17.53 -18.99 -7.78
C GLU A 144 -16.89 -18.66 -6.42
N ASN A 145 -15.90 -17.76 -6.38
CA ASN A 145 -15.28 -17.32 -5.14
C ASN A 145 -16.31 -16.68 -4.18
N TYR A 146 -17.23 -15.89 -4.72
CA TYR A 146 -18.30 -15.27 -3.93
C TYR A 146 -19.35 -16.29 -3.51
N GLU A 147 -19.62 -17.30 -4.33
CA GLU A 147 -20.51 -18.41 -3.94
C GLU A 147 -19.93 -19.21 -2.77
N LEU A 148 -18.63 -19.54 -2.82
CA LEU A 148 -17.92 -20.21 -1.72
C LEU A 148 -17.94 -19.36 -0.44
N TYR A 149 -17.67 -18.06 -0.58
CA TYR A 149 -17.72 -17.13 0.55
C TYR A 149 -19.12 -17.01 1.13
N GLN A 150 -20.17 -16.91 0.30
CA GLN A 150 -21.55 -16.84 0.78
C GLN A 150 -21.93 -18.08 1.57
N LYS A 151 -21.55 -19.29 1.11
CA LYS A 151 -21.80 -20.54 1.85
C LYS A 151 -21.14 -20.54 3.21
N TRP A 152 -19.86 -20.15 3.28
CA TRP A 152 -19.12 -20.05 4.53
C TRP A 152 -19.72 -18.97 5.47
N PHE A 153 -19.98 -17.78 4.93
CA PHE A 153 -20.44 -16.62 5.70
C PHE A 153 -21.85 -16.83 6.26
N THR A 154 -22.75 -17.46 5.50
CA THR A 154 -24.11 -17.76 5.98
C THR A 154 -24.08 -18.69 7.20
N ASN A 155 -23.27 -19.76 7.16
CA ASN A 155 -23.12 -20.66 8.31
C ASN A 155 -22.59 -19.91 9.55
N LEU A 156 -21.60 -19.03 9.36
CA LEU A 156 -21.09 -18.18 10.43
C LEU A 156 -22.19 -17.26 11.00
N LEU A 157 -23.01 -16.65 10.14
CA LEU A 157 -24.11 -15.79 10.59
C LEU A 157 -25.15 -16.57 11.39
N ASP A 158 -25.51 -17.78 10.96
CA ASP A 158 -26.44 -18.65 11.68
C ASP A 158 -25.92 -18.94 13.10
N GLU A 159 -24.66 -19.41 13.21
CA GLU A 159 -24.00 -19.66 14.50
C GLU A 159 -23.98 -18.42 15.42
N LEU A 160 -23.72 -17.25 14.84
CA LEU A 160 -23.70 -15.99 15.60
C LEU A 160 -25.10 -15.61 16.08
N THR A 161 -26.12 -15.71 15.23
CA THR A 161 -27.49 -15.32 15.61
C THR A 161 -28.14 -16.23 16.64
N GLU A 162 -27.76 -17.52 16.66
CA GLU A 162 -28.22 -18.46 17.68
C GLU A 162 -27.58 -18.22 19.06
N ASN A 163 -26.30 -17.80 19.08
CA ASN A 163 -25.51 -17.75 20.32
C ASN A 163 -25.29 -16.34 20.89
N LEU A 164 -25.52 -15.26 20.15
CA LEU A 164 -25.30 -13.89 20.63
C LEU A 164 -26.54 -13.27 21.27
N HIS A 165 -26.39 -12.91 22.56
CA HIS A 165 -27.27 -12.00 23.27
C HIS A 165 -26.52 -10.69 23.58
N GLY A 166 -26.33 -9.81 22.60
CA GLY A 166 -25.57 -8.56 22.79
C GLY A 166 -25.47 -7.67 21.54
N ARG A 167 -24.84 -6.49 21.69
CA ARG A 167 -24.56 -5.59 20.56
C ARG A 167 -23.34 -6.06 19.78
N ILE A 168 -23.51 -6.19 18.48
CA ILE A 168 -22.44 -6.51 17.54
C ILE A 168 -21.89 -5.21 16.94
N SER A 169 -20.56 -5.07 16.90
CA SER A 169 -19.86 -3.99 16.21
C SER A 169 -18.90 -4.58 15.18
N SER A 170 -18.41 -3.76 14.25
CA SER A 170 -17.42 -4.17 13.24
C SER A 170 -16.13 -4.77 13.82
N ASN A 171 -15.82 -4.49 15.10
CA ASN A 171 -14.61 -4.96 15.78
C ASN A 171 -14.91 -6.06 16.82
N THR A 172 -16.15 -6.50 16.93
CA THR A 172 -16.57 -7.53 17.91
C THR A 172 -16.19 -8.95 17.46
N TYR A 173 -15.90 -9.14 16.17
CA TYR A 173 -15.54 -10.43 15.60
C TYR A 173 -14.06 -10.74 15.86
N THR A 174 -13.78 -11.63 16.80
CA THR A 174 -12.49 -12.31 16.94
C THR A 174 -12.65 -13.75 16.48
N PHE A 175 -11.95 -14.11 15.40
CA PHE A 175 -11.82 -15.48 14.90
C PHE A 175 -10.62 -16.17 15.56
#